data_AF-A0A512RHE0-F1
#
_entry.id   AF-A0A512RHE0-F1
#
_cell.length_a   1.000
_cell.length_b   1.000
_cell.length_c   1.000
_cell.angle_alpha   90.00
_cell.angle_beta   90.00
_cell.angle_gamma   90.00
#
_symmetry.space_group_name_H-M   'P 1'
#
loop_
_entity.id
_entity.type
_entity.pdbx_description
1 polymer ?
#
loop_
_entity_poly.entity_id
_entity_poly.type
_entity_poly.pdbx_seq_one_letter_code
_entity_poly.pdbx_strand_id
1 'polypeptide(L)'
;MRIFDEMHPFDPMPKYLLLIFAFILLMTGFYSGTAILDIHFHDTYYVIEHWYVLPTIFLLLQALIYFLTDKFRQISALKYIHVASICLFACFLLYYDYYFDSYPERYAAGISFKEMFDAIRLEQVLALLLLVLVLGHLLFVINLVIGFVRGKKPAHPHNNAA
;
A
#
# COMPACT_ATOMS: atom_id res chain seq x y z
N MET A 1 22.32 -21.57 0.87
CA MET A 1 21.51 -20.37 0.59
C MET A 1 21.01 -20.42 -0.86
N ARG A 2 20.18 -21.42 -1.20
CA ARG A 2 19.64 -21.65 -2.57
C ARG A 2 18.11 -21.57 -2.63
N ILE A 3 17.43 -21.41 -1.49
CA ILE A 3 15.97 -21.52 -1.38
C ILE A 3 15.26 -20.25 -1.89
N PHE A 4 15.97 -19.13 -2.04
CA PHE A 4 15.40 -17.87 -2.54
C PHE A 4 15.61 -17.62 -4.03
N ASP A 5 16.36 -18.48 -4.72
CA ASP A 5 16.68 -18.33 -6.15
C ASP A 5 15.70 -19.08 -7.08
N GLU A 6 14.79 -19.90 -6.53
CA GLU A 6 13.79 -20.67 -7.29
C GLU A 6 12.37 -20.06 -7.30
N MET A 7 12.25 -18.74 -7.15
CA MET A 7 10.99 -18.06 -7.52
C MET A 7 11.04 -17.68 -9.00
N HIS A 8 10.06 -18.21 -9.73
CA HIS A 8 9.91 -18.18 -11.19
C HIS A 8 10.29 -16.82 -11.82
N PRO A 9 10.88 -16.80 -13.04
CA PRO A 9 11.31 -15.57 -13.73
C PRO A 9 10.17 -14.61 -14.11
N PHE A 10 8.92 -14.94 -13.77
CA PHE A 10 7.70 -14.16 -13.99
C PHE A 10 6.97 -13.92 -12.66
N ASP A 11 7.55 -13.11 -11.77
CA ASP A 11 6.81 -12.59 -10.59
C ASP A 11 6.36 -11.15 -10.86
N PRO A 12 5.32 -10.91 -11.68
CA PRO A 12 4.76 -9.59 -11.86
C PRO A 12 3.87 -9.16 -10.68
N MET A 13 3.68 -10.02 -9.68
CA MET A 13 2.76 -9.85 -8.55
C MET A 13 2.86 -8.53 -7.77
N PRO A 14 4.06 -7.97 -7.48
CA PRO A 14 4.18 -6.78 -6.62
C PRO A 14 3.44 -5.55 -7.14
N LYS A 15 3.63 -5.20 -8.42
CA LYS A 15 3.05 -3.98 -9.01
C LYS A 15 1.54 -4.09 -9.21
N TYR A 16 1.04 -5.27 -9.59
CA TYR A 16 -0.39 -5.48 -9.76
C TYR A 16 -1.13 -5.49 -8.42
N LEU A 17 -0.53 -6.04 -7.37
CA LEU A 17 -1.12 -5.99 -6.04
C LEU A 17 -1.26 -4.54 -5.54
N LEU A 18 -0.23 -3.71 -5.75
CA LEU A 18 -0.29 -2.28 -5.43
C LEU A 18 -1.38 -1.55 -6.23
N LEU A 19 -1.55 -1.86 -7.51
CA LEU A 19 -2.62 -1.29 -8.33
C LEU A 19 -4.02 -1.72 -7.87
N ILE A 20 -4.19 -2.98 -7.48
CA ILE A 20 -5.46 -3.49 -6.94
C ILE A 20 -5.80 -2.73 -5.65
N PHE A 21 -4.85 -2.58 -4.73
CA PHE A 21 -5.07 -1.81 -3.51
C PHE A 21 -5.34 -0.34 -3.79
N ALA A 22 -4.61 0.28 -4.73
CA ALA A 22 -4.87 1.66 -5.15
C ALA A 22 -6.28 1.82 -5.69
N PHE A 23 -6.74 0.88 -6.50
CA PHE A 23 -8.10 0.87 -7.02
C PHE A 23 -9.15 0.72 -5.91
N ILE A 24 -8.93 -0.19 -4.95
CA ILE A 24 -9.83 -0.36 -3.80
C ILE A 24 -9.94 0.94 -2.99
N LEU A 25 -8.81 1.55 -2.61
CA LEU A 25 -8.80 2.80 -1.84
C LEU A 25 -9.50 3.94 -2.60
N LEU A 26 -9.26 4.04 -3.91
CA LEU A 26 -9.92 5.03 -4.75
C LEU A 26 -11.44 4.83 -4.75
N MET A 27 -11.91 3.60 -4.95
CA MET A 27 -13.34 3.28 -4.94
C MET A 27 -13.98 3.54 -3.57
N THR A 28 -13.29 3.22 -2.48
CA THR A 28 -13.76 3.55 -1.12
C THR A 28 -13.89 5.06 -0.93
N GLY A 29 -12.88 5.84 -1.34
CA GLY A 29 -12.93 7.30 -1.24
C GLY A 29 -14.04 7.95 -2.07
N PHE A 30 -14.45 7.34 -3.19
CA PHE A 30 -15.63 7.77 -3.95
C PHE A 30 -16.96 7.40 -3.25
N TYR A 31 -16.99 6.32 -2.48
CA TYR A 31 -18.21 5.82 -1.83
C TYR A 31 -18.53 6.54 -0.50
N SER A 32 -17.49 6.95 0.24
CA SER A 32 -17.62 7.50 1.60
C SER A 32 -18.53 8.74 1.74
N GLY A 33 -18.67 9.57 0.69
CA GLY A 33 -19.69 10.63 0.65
C GLY A 33 -19.56 11.78 1.66
N THR A 34 -18.55 11.78 2.53
CA THR A 34 -18.31 12.77 3.61
C THR A 34 -17.30 13.87 3.25
N ALA A 35 -17.10 14.11 1.96
CA ALA A 35 -15.90 14.75 1.44
C ALA A 35 -15.95 16.30 1.29
N ILE A 36 -14.76 16.92 1.17
CA ILE A 36 -14.54 18.38 1.02
C ILE A 36 -13.99 18.73 -0.38
N LEU A 37 -13.49 17.74 -1.14
CA LEU A 37 -12.90 17.96 -2.46
C LEU A 37 -13.98 17.86 -3.55
N ASP A 38 -14.44 19.02 -4.02
CA ASP A 38 -15.46 19.15 -5.07
C ASP A 38 -14.84 19.07 -6.47
N ILE A 39 -15.26 18.08 -7.28
CA ILE A 39 -14.93 18.00 -8.72
C ILE A 39 -16.19 18.37 -9.52
N HIS A 40 -16.10 19.45 -10.30
CA HIS A 40 -17.16 19.88 -11.20
C HIS A 40 -17.15 19.04 -12.47
N PHE A 41 -18.14 18.17 -12.65
CA PHE A 41 -18.36 17.42 -13.89
C PHE A 41 -19.69 17.84 -14.51
N HIS A 42 -19.63 18.69 -15.54
CA HIS A 42 -20.73 19.04 -16.46
C HIS A 42 -22.12 18.89 -15.82
N ASP A 43 -22.40 19.73 -14.83
CA ASP A 43 -23.68 19.85 -14.09
C ASP A 43 -23.96 18.82 -12.97
N THR A 44 -22.94 18.06 -12.53
CA THR A 44 -22.97 17.20 -11.33
C THR A 44 -21.77 17.45 -10.41
N TYR A 45 -22.00 17.37 -9.10
CA TYR A 45 -20.96 17.46 -8.08
C TYR A 45 -20.57 16.05 -7.64
N TYR A 46 -19.31 15.69 -7.85
CA TYR A 46 -18.71 14.49 -7.24
C TYR A 46 -17.74 14.91 -6.16
N VAL A 47 -17.86 14.28 -5.00
CA VAL A 47 -17.11 14.64 -3.79
C VAL A 47 -16.29 13.42 -3.38
N ILE A 48 -14.95 13.58 -3.31
CA ILE A 48 -14.02 12.48 -3.01
C ILE A 48 -13.41 12.69 -1.63
N GLU A 49 -13.46 11.67 -0.78
CA GLU A 49 -12.92 11.78 0.56
C GLU A 49 -11.39 11.93 0.54
N HIS A 50 -10.90 13.00 1.18
CA HIS A 50 -9.48 13.34 1.11
C HIS A 50 -8.58 12.24 1.71
N TRP A 51 -9.11 11.46 2.67
CA TRP A 51 -8.34 10.49 3.46
C TRP A 51 -7.73 9.40 2.58
N TYR A 52 -8.42 9.05 1.47
CA TYR A 52 -8.01 7.99 0.56
C TYR A 52 -7.23 8.47 -0.66
N VAL A 53 -7.28 9.77 -1.01
CA VAL A 53 -6.61 10.32 -2.20
C VAL A 53 -5.09 10.21 -2.08
N LEU A 54 -4.50 10.67 -0.96
CA LEU A 54 -3.05 10.64 -0.77
C LEU A 54 -2.49 9.20 -0.71
N PRO A 55 -3.09 8.25 0.04
CA PRO A 55 -2.70 6.83 -0.02
C PRO A 55 -2.81 6.23 -1.42
N THR A 56 -3.86 6.57 -2.17
CA THR A 56 -4.03 6.08 -3.55
C THR A 56 -2.89 6.55 -4.45
N ILE A 57 -2.58 7.85 -4.44
CA ILE A 57 -1.47 8.42 -5.21
C ILE A 57 -0.14 7.77 -4.81
N PHE A 58 0.07 7.57 -3.51
CA PHE A 58 1.26 6.90 -2.99
C PHE A 58 1.40 5.48 -3.54
N LEU A 59 0.34 4.67 -3.53
CA LEU A 59 0.36 3.31 -4.10
C LEU A 59 0.64 3.31 -5.60
N LEU A 60 0.05 4.26 -6.35
CA LEU A 60 0.31 4.41 -7.78
C LEU A 60 1.78 4.76 -8.06
N LEU A 61 2.40 5.63 -7.25
CA LEU A 61 3.82 5.96 -7.34
C LEU A 61 4.69 4.73 -7.03
N GLN A 62 4.36 3.94 -6.01
CA GLN A 62 5.09 2.71 -5.70
C GLN A 62 4.97 1.70 -6.84
N ALA A 63 3.78 1.52 -7.41
CA ALA A 63 3.57 0.67 -8.57
C ALA A 63 4.40 1.13 -9.77
N LEU A 64 4.43 2.44 -10.04
CA LEU A 64 5.26 3.05 -11.10
C LEU A 64 6.75 2.76 -10.88
N ILE A 65 7.26 2.90 -9.65
CA ILE A 65 8.66 2.57 -9.34
C ILE A 65 8.93 1.10 -9.64
N TYR A 66 8.02 0.18 -9.30
CA TYR A 66 8.16 -1.22 -9.68
C TYR A 66 8.14 -1.46 -11.19
N PHE A 67 7.31 -0.75 -11.96
CA PHE A 67 7.34 -0.82 -13.42
C PHE A 67 8.69 -0.37 -13.99
N LEU A 68 9.27 0.70 -13.44
CA LEU A 68 10.56 1.22 -13.89
C LEU A 68 11.74 0.33 -13.48
N THR A 69 11.62 -0.39 -12.36
CA THR A 69 12.74 -1.13 -11.75
C THR A 69 12.66 -2.66 -11.91
N ASP A 70 11.58 -3.17 -12.51
CA ASP A 70 11.31 -4.58 -12.86
C ASP A 70 12.52 -5.33 -13.44
N LYS A 71 13.24 -4.66 -14.36
CA LYS A 71 14.33 -5.24 -15.14
C LYS A 71 15.60 -5.46 -14.32
N PHE A 72 15.71 -4.88 -13.12
CA PHE A 72 16.89 -4.99 -12.27
C PHE A 72 16.84 -6.24 -11.39
N ARG A 73 18.02 -6.76 -11.02
CA ARG A 73 18.18 -7.99 -10.24
C ARG A 73 17.96 -7.75 -8.73
N GLN A 74 16.75 -7.30 -8.39
CA GLN A 74 16.28 -7.16 -6.99
C GLN A 74 16.11 -8.53 -6.31
N ILE A 75 16.22 -8.55 -4.98
CA ILE A 75 15.95 -9.74 -4.16
C ILE A 75 14.43 -9.93 -4.03
N SER A 76 13.94 -11.13 -4.38
CA SER A 76 12.50 -11.41 -4.39
C SER A 76 11.84 -11.28 -3.02
N ALA A 77 12.45 -11.82 -1.97
CA ALA A 77 11.92 -11.72 -0.61
C ALA A 77 11.69 -10.26 -0.17
N LEU A 78 12.65 -9.35 -0.46
CA LEU A 78 12.54 -7.94 -0.07
C LEU A 78 11.44 -7.20 -0.84
N LYS A 79 11.15 -7.60 -2.09
CA LYS A 79 10.00 -7.05 -2.84
C LYS A 79 8.69 -7.41 -2.13
N TYR A 80 8.53 -8.68 -1.75
CA TYR A 80 7.32 -9.15 -1.09
C TYR A 80 7.15 -8.57 0.32
N ILE A 81 8.23 -8.44 1.09
CA ILE A 81 8.19 -7.77 2.41
C ILE A 81 7.72 -6.32 2.26
N HIS A 82 8.25 -5.58 1.30
CA HIS A 82 7.83 -4.21 1.04
C HIS A 82 6.33 -4.13 0.70
N VAL A 83 5.87 -4.90 -0.29
CA VAL A 83 4.46 -4.87 -0.70
C VAL A 83 3.54 -5.36 0.41
N ALA A 84 3.92 -6.42 1.14
CA ALA A 84 3.14 -6.90 2.28
C ALA A 84 2.99 -5.83 3.38
N SER A 85 4.05 -5.07 3.68
CA SER A 85 3.98 -3.98 4.66
C SER A 85 2.99 -2.89 4.24
N ILE A 86 2.97 -2.54 2.95
CA ILE A 86 2.04 -1.57 2.38
C ILE A 86 0.60 -2.10 2.40
N CYS A 87 0.37 -3.33 1.93
CA CYS A 87 -0.95 -3.94 1.90
C CYS A 87 -1.53 -4.10 3.31
N LEU A 88 -0.71 -4.51 4.28
CA LEU A 88 -1.11 -4.62 5.68
C LEU A 88 -1.57 -3.26 6.23
N PHE A 89 -0.80 -2.19 5.97
CA PHE A 89 -1.16 -0.84 6.38
C PHE A 89 -2.44 -0.34 5.68
N ALA A 90 -2.59 -0.58 4.38
CA ALA A 90 -3.78 -0.20 3.62
C ALA A 90 -5.06 -0.93 4.10
N CYS A 91 -4.97 -2.24 4.40
CA CYS A 91 -6.06 -2.97 5.03
C CYS A 91 -6.44 -2.37 6.40
N PHE A 92 -5.44 -1.98 7.20
CA PHE A 92 -5.71 -1.36 8.49
C PHE A 92 -6.33 0.02 8.36
N LEU A 93 -5.93 0.84 7.38
CA LEU A 93 -6.57 2.14 7.11
C LEU A 93 -8.06 1.98 6.79
N LEU A 94 -8.41 1.03 5.93
CA LEU A 94 -9.81 0.71 5.61
C LEU A 94 -10.60 0.27 6.85
N TYR A 95 -9.99 -0.57 7.70
CA TYR A 95 -10.60 -1.00 8.95
C TYR A 95 -10.75 0.15 9.95
N TYR A 96 -9.72 0.99 10.08
CA TYR A 96 -9.69 2.13 10.98
C TYR A 96 -10.85 3.07 10.64
N ASP A 97 -10.96 3.48 9.39
CA ASP A 97 -12.02 4.39 8.95
C ASP A 97 -13.43 3.81 9.20
N TYR A 98 -13.67 2.57 8.77
CA TYR A 98 -14.93 1.86 9.07
C TYR A 98 -15.24 1.79 10.57
N TYR A 99 -14.22 1.57 11.40
CA TYR A 99 -14.37 1.54 12.85
C TYR A 99 -14.79 2.89 13.40
N PHE A 100 -14.30 4.02 12.88
CA PHE A 100 -14.68 5.36 13.38
C PHE A 100 -16.07 5.79 12.88
N ASP A 101 -16.42 5.49 11.63
CA ASP A 101 -17.74 5.77 11.07
C ASP A 101 -18.88 5.02 11.78
N SER A 102 -18.58 3.85 12.35
CA SER A 102 -19.55 3.02 13.06
C SER A 102 -19.99 3.58 14.43
N TYR A 103 -19.42 4.71 14.89
CA TYR A 103 -19.77 5.34 16.18
C TYR A 103 -20.30 6.78 16.01
N PRO A 104 -21.58 6.96 15.63
CA PRO A 104 -22.17 8.27 15.36
C PRO A 104 -22.30 9.21 16.59
N GLU A 105 -22.19 8.72 17.84
CA GLU A 105 -22.57 9.47 19.06
C GLU A 105 -21.41 9.98 19.94
N ARG A 106 -20.14 9.90 19.52
CA ARG A 106 -18.99 10.19 20.41
C ARG A 106 -18.94 11.63 20.98
N TYR A 107 -19.55 12.60 20.32
CA TYR A 107 -19.55 14.00 20.76
C TYR A 107 -20.82 14.45 21.50
N ALA A 108 -21.93 13.71 21.40
CA ALA A 108 -23.22 14.15 21.95
C ALA A 108 -23.51 13.61 23.35
N ALA A 109 -23.00 12.42 23.71
CA ALA A 109 -23.29 11.77 25.00
C ALA A 109 -22.07 11.64 25.95
N GLY A 110 -20.89 12.09 25.52
CA GLY A 110 -19.63 11.86 26.25
C GLY A 110 -19.10 10.45 26.02
N ILE A 111 -17.80 10.34 25.72
CA ILE A 111 -17.14 9.08 25.39
C ILE A 111 -17.07 8.21 26.65
N SER A 112 -17.52 6.96 26.59
CA SER A 112 -17.38 6.04 27.72
C SER A 112 -15.91 5.67 27.95
N PHE A 113 -15.54 5.34 29.19
CA PHE A 113 -14.18 4.91 29.53
C PHE A 113 -13.72 3.72 28.65
N LYS A 114 -14.64 2.79 28.34
CA LYS A 114 -14.35 1.64 27.47
C LYS A 114 -13.98 2.08 26.04
N GLU A 115 -14.75 2.98 25.44
CA GLU A 115 -14.49 3.48 24.08
C GLU A 115 -13.17 4.25 24.00
N MET A 116 -12.83 5.02 25.04
CA MET A 116 -11.53 5.69 25.14
C MET A 116 -10.38 4.68 25.18
N PHE A 117 -10.50 3.60 25.96
CA PHE A 117 -9.50 2.54 26.01
C PHE A 117 -9.36 1.78 24.69
N ASP A 118 -10.48 1.50 24.02
CA ASP A 118 -10.47 0.83 22.71
C ASP A 118 -9.81 1.72 21.64
N ALA A 119 -10.07 3.03 21.64
CA ALA A 119 -9.39 3.99 20.78
C ALA A 119 -7.87 4.05 21.03
N ILE A 120 -7.43 4.11 22.30
CA ILE A 120 -6.00 4.09 22.65
C ILE A 120 -5.32 2.82 22.12
N ARG A 121 -5.97 1.66 22.24
CA ARG A 121 -5.43 0.39 21.70
C ARG A 121 -5.31 0.43 20.18
N LEU A 122 -6.31 0.99 19.50
CA LEU A 122 -6.29 1.11 18.05
C LEU A 122 -5.16 2.01 17.56
N GLU A 123 -4.93 3.15 18.24
CA GLU A 123 -3.79 4.04 17.96
C GLU A 123 -2.44 3.36 18.20
N GLN A 124 -2.32 2.51 19.22
CA GLN A 124 -1.10 1.72 19.46
C GLN A 124 -0.84 0.72 18.32
N VAL A 125 -1.89 0.08 17.80
CA VAL A 125 -1.78 -0.82 16.63
C VAL A 125 -1.38 -0.01 15.39
N LEU A 126 -1.97 1.16 15.18
CA LEU A 126 -1.61 2.05 14.08
C LEU A 126 -0.12 2.43 14.15
N ALA A 127 0.38 2.80 15.32
CA ALA A 127 1.79 3.14 15.52
C ALA A 127 2.74 1.96 15.20
N LEU A 128 2.38 0.74 15.61
CA LEU A 128 3.16 -0.46 15.27
C LEU A 128 3.17 -0.73 13.76
N LEU A 129 2.03 -0.58 13.10
CA LEU A 129 1.91 -0.79 11.65
C LEU A 129 2.67 0.28 10.86
N LEU A 130 2.67 1.53 11.34
CA LEU A 130 3.51 2.60 10.78
C LEU A 130 5.00 2.25 10.89
N LEU A 131 5.44 1.70 12.02
CA LEU A 131 6.83 1.22 12.17
C LEU A 131 7.15 0.11 11.16
N VAL A 132 6.26 -0.88 10.99
CA VAL A 132 6.42 -1.94 10.00
C VAL A 132 6.49 -1.37 8.57
N LEU A 133 5.65 -0.39 8.25
CA LEU A 133 5.64 0.29 6.97
C LEU A 133 6.97 1.02 6.70
N VAL A 134 7.49 1.75 7.69
CA VAL A 134 8.78 2.46 7.59
C VAL A 134 9.93 1.47 7.39
N LEU A 135 9.96 0.37 8.14
CA LEU A 135 10.96 -0.68 7.97
C LEU A 135 10.86 -1.35 6.59
N GLY A 136 9.64 -1.60 6.10
CA GLY A 136 9.39 -2.11 4.76
C GLY A 136 9.94 -1.20 3.67
N HIS A 137 9.79 0.12 3.82
CA HIS A 137 10.33 1.12 2.90
C HIS A 137 11.86 1.21 2.95
N LEU A 138 12.46 1.11 4.14
CA LEU A 138 13.90 1.07 4.28
C LEU A 138 14.49 -0.15 3.54
N LEU A 139 13.89 -1.32 3.73
CA LEU A 139 14.28 -2.54 3.01
C LEU A 139 14.07 -2.42 1.50
N PHE A 140 13.03 -1.72 1.07
CA PHE A 140 12.78 -1.45 -0.35
C PHE A 140 13.89 -0.60 -0.97
N VAL A 141 14.30 0.49 -0.31
CA VAL A 141 15.42 1.33 -0.80
C VAL A 141 16.70 0.50 -0.90
N ILE A 142 17.02 -0.30 0.12
CA ILE A 142 18.17 -1.22 0.09
C ILE A 142 18.05 -2.18 -1.10
N ASN A 143 16.86 -2.74 -1.34
CA ASN A 143 16.63 -3.67 -2.43
C ASN A 143 16.79 -3.01 -3.81
N LEU A 144 16.36 -1.76 -3.97
CA LEU A 144 16.57 -0.98 -5.18
C LEU A 144 18.06 -0.78 -5.45
N VAL A 145 18.82 -0.34 -4.43
CA VAL A 145 20.28 -0.16 -4.54
C VAL A 145 20.95 -1.46 -4.94
N ILE A 146 20.62 -2.58 -4.29
CA ILE A 146 21.13 -3.91 -4.64
C ILE A 146 20.78 -4.27 -6.09
N GLY A 147 19.54 -4.01 -6.51
CA GLY A 147 19.08 -4.26 -7.87
C GLY A 147 19.88 -3.46 -8.91
N PHE A 148 20.15 -2.18 -8.65
CA PHE A 148 20.95 -1.34 -9.54
C PHE A 148 22.41 -1.80 -9.62
N VAL A 149 23.02 -2.12 -8.48
CA VAL A 149 24.42 -2.61 -8.42
C VAL A 149 24.59 -3.96 -9.12
N ARG A 150 23.61 -4.86 -9.01
CA ARG A 150 23.62 -6.17 -9.69
C ARG A 150 23.28 -6.08 -11.19
N GLY A 151 22.84 -4.92 -11.67
CA GLY A 151 22.48 -4.70 -13.06
C GLY A 151 21.20 -5.37 -13.50
N LYS A 152 20.97 -5.36 -14.82
CA LYS A 152 19.74 -5.85 -15.45
C LYS A 152 19.73 -7.38 -15.55
N LYS A 153 18.53 -7.96 -15.52
CA LYS A 153 18.30 -9.37 -15.87
C LYS A 153 18.63 -9.59 -17.36
N PRO A 154 19.11 -10.78 -17.76
CA PRO A 154 19.36 -11.08 -19.18
C PRO A 154 18.05 -11.03 -19.97
N ALA A 155 18.09 -10.48 -21.19
CA ALA A 155 16.90 -10.31 -22.04
C ALA A 155 16.34 -11.66 -22.55
N HIS A 156 17.18 -12.69 -22.63
CA HIS A 156 16.80 -14.05 -23.02
C HIS A 156 17.36 -15.06 -22.01
N PRO A 157 16.52 -15.92 -21.39
CA PRO A 157 16.99 -16.94 -20.45
C PRO A 157 17.63 -18.16 -21.12
N HIS A 158 17.55 -18.29 -22.46
CA HIS A 158 17.96 -19.50 -23.16
C HIS A 158 18.42 -19.21 -24.61
N ASN A 159 19.74 -19.14 -24.85
CA ASN A 159 20.31 -19.36 -26.20
C ASN A 159 21.53 -20.31 -26.19
N ASN A 160 21.67 -21.15 -25.15
CA ASN A 160 22.75 -22.13 -25.08
C ASN A 160 22.19 -23.51 -25.47
N ALA A 161 21.89 -23.68 -26.75
CA ALA A 161 21.74 -24.99 -27.38
C ALA A 161 22.49 -24.95 -28.72
N ALA A 162 23.80 -25.16 -28.63
CA ALA A 162 24.69 -25.55 -29.72
C ALA A 162 25.73 -26.50 -29.13
#